data_AF-A0A0U2Y792-F1
#
_entry.id   AF-A0A0U2Y792-F1
#
_cell.length_a   1.000
_cell.length_b   1.000
_cell.length_c   1.000
_cell.angle_alpha   90.00
_cell.angle_beta   90.00
_cell.angle_gamma   90.00
#
_symmetry.space_group_name_H-M   'P 1'
#
loop_
_entity.id
_entity.type
_entity.pdbx_description
1 polymer ?
#
loop_
_entity_poly.entity_id
_entity_poly.type
_entity_poly.pdbx_seq_one_letter_code
_entity_poly.pdbx_strand_id
1 'polypeptide(L)'
;MMIRIGKISKDEEEYYFVFDKTWRYVKLKYKTWHSVRSIRYLEGEIDESQGSLVKRVYKRRNKVVSVEYFLFEGDTLKDIQCSPRLKLSYGEIYVCETASLRIYRFDNRYFEDKNSLMEYIISSVRRNMRSRVENETIKLKGVLEGESEKAYLIKFDNKKLWVPKSIGIYYDSGDVEIPVWFAEKQGLISKRDNETKVNSEYKKMEEEINRLIFEL
;
A
#
# COMPACT_ATOMS: atom_id res chain seq x y z
N MET A 1 29.46 2.89 12.94
CA MET A 1 28.16 2.35 13.42
C MET A 1 28.14 0.82 13.33
N MET A 2 27.70 0.14 14.40
CA MET A 2 27.48 -1.31 14.41
C MET A 2 26.13 -1.65 13.79
N ILE A 3 26.10 -2.68 12.94
CA ILE A 3 24.87 -3.20 12.33
C ILE A 3 24.76 -4.72 12.49
N ARG A 4 23.55 -5.24 12.30
CA ARG A 4 23.26 -6.68 12.35
C ARG A 4 22.72 -7.15 11.00
N ILE A 5 23.27 -8.23 10.46
CA ILE A 5 22.88 -8.81 9.17
C ILE A 5 22.46 -10.26 9.36
N GLY A 6 21.22 -10.59 9.01
CA GLY A 6 20.66 -11.94 9.09
C GLY A 6 19.47 -12.02 10.03
N LYS A 7 19.24 -13.20 10.59
CA LYS A 7 18.09 -13.50 11.44
C LYS A 7 18.38 -13.07 12.88
N ILE A 8 17.88 -11.88 13.25
CA ILE A 8 18.12 -11.22 14.54
C ILE A 8 17.10 -11.64 15.62
N SER A 9 15.95 -12.17 15.23
CA SER A 9 14.98 -12.76 16.14
C SER A 9 14.26 -13.96 15.51
N LYS A 10 13.27 -14.56 16.20
CA LYS A 10 12.51 -15.71 15.67
C LYS A 10 11.83 -15.39 14.33
N ASP A 11 11.31 -14.17 14.23
CA ASP A 11 10.47 -13.71 13.13
C ASP A 11 11.10 -12.56 12.33
N GLU A 12 12.26 -12.03 12.73
CA GLU A 12 12.81 -10.80 12.15
C GLU A 12 14.20 -11.01 11.56
N GLU A 13 14.39 -10.40 10.39
CA GLU A 13 15.66 -10.40 9.66
C GLU A 13 15.98 -8.99 9.19
N GLU A 14 17.26 -8.63 9.24
CA GLU A 14 17.76 -7.32 8.81
C GLU A 14 18.92 -7.53 7.84
N TYR A 15 18.92 -6.80 6.73
CA TYR A 15 19.95 -6.88 5.70
C TYR A 15 20.34 -5.49 5.23
N TYR A 16 21.62 -5.31 4.91
CA TYR A 16 22.18 -4.04 4.47
C TYR A 16 22.94 -4.22 3.17
N PHE A 17 22.67 -3.32 2.25
CA PHE A 17 23.25 -3.29 0.91
C PHE A 17 23.82 -1.93 0.62
N VAL A 18 24.84 -1.89 -0.23
CA VAL A 18 25.43 -0.66 -0.75
C VAL A 18 25.31 -0.66 -2.26
N PHE A 19 25.02 0.51 -2.82
CA PHE A 19 24.97 0.69 -4.26
C PHE A 19 26.35 1.05 -4.81
N ASP A 20 26.89 0.18 -5.65
CA ASP A 20 28.14 0.37 -6.39
C ASP A 20 27.94 -0.18 -7.81
N LYS A 21 27.14 0.56 -8.61
CA LYS A 21 26.53 0.14 -9.89
C LYS A 21 25.45 -0.94 -9.77
N THR A 22 25.62 -1.88 -8.85
CA THR A 22 24.61 -2.86 -8.45
C THR A 22 24.51 -2.92 -6.94
N TRP A 23 23.39 -3.42 -6.43
CA TRP A 23 23.22 -3.68 -5.00
C TRP A 23 24.10 -4.87 -4.59
N ARG A 24 25.05 -4.62 -3.69
CA ARG A 24 25.88 -5.64 -3.06
C ARG A 24 25.74 -5.57 -1.55
N TYR A 25 26.09 -6.65 -0.85
CA TYR A 25 26.20 -6.58 0.61
C TYR A 25 27.20 -5.50 1.04
N VAL A 26 26.88 -4.84 2.14
CA VAL A 26 27.75 -3.87 2.78
C VAL A 26 29.05 -4.53 3.26
N LYS A 27 30.17 -3.84 3.08
CA LYS A 27 31.46 -4.21 3.66
C LYS A 27 31.44 -3.94 5.15
N LEU A 28 31.98 -4.88 5.91
CA LEU A 28 32.05 -4.79 7.35
C LEU A 28 33.49 -5.00 7.83
N LYS A 29 33.85 -4.36 8.94
CA LYS A 29 35.03 -4.62 9.77
C LYS A 29 34.59 -5.03 11.17
N TYR A 30 35.52 -5.56 11.98
CA TYR A 30 35.26 -6.03 13.36
C TYR A 30 34.04 -6.96 13.47
N LYS A 31 34.02 -8.00 12.64
CA LYS A 31 32.87 -8.90 12.47
C LYS A 31 32.79 -9.96 13.57
N THR A 32 31.60 -10.18 14.11
CA THR A 32 31.30 -11.25 15.07
C THR A 32 30.06 -12.03 14.63
N TRP A 33 30.16 -13.36 14.62
CA TRP A 33 29.01 -14.23 14.33
C TRP A 33 28.25 -14.58 15.61
N HIS A 34 26.93 -14.40 15.59
CA HIS A 34 26.04 -14.80 16.66
C HIS A 34 25.13 -15.93 16.17
N SER A 35 25.04 -17.02 16.94
CA SER A 35 24.22 -18.18 16.61
C SER A 35 23.62 -18.80 17.88
N VAL A 36 22.31 -18.71 18.03
CA VAL A 36 21.56 -19.32 19.15
C VAL A 36 20.23 -19.86 18.64
N ARG A 37 20.00 -21.17 18.77
CA ARG A 37 18.78 -21.85 18.26
C ARG A 37 18.52 -21.50 16.79
N SER A 38 17.40 -20.85 16.49
CA SER A 38 16.98 -20.41 15.15
C SER A 38 17.44 -18.98 14.80
N ILE A 39 18.22 -18.33 15.66
CA ILE A 39 18.74 -16.96 15.47
C ILE A 39 20.18 -17.09 14.96
N ARG A 40 20.47 -16.48 13.82
CA ARG A 40 21.80 -16.49 13.18
C ARG A 40 22.03 -15.18 12.44
N TYR A 41 22.91 -14.34 12.96
CA TYR A 41 23.25 -13.06 12.37
C TYR A 41 24.74 -12.73 12.53
N LEU A 42 25.21 -11.87 11.65
CA LEU A 42 26.53 -11.26 11.68
C LEU A 42 26.38 -9.86 12.27
N GLU A 43 27.18 -9.54 13.28
CA GLU A 43 27.34 -8.19 13.80
C GLU A 43 28.67 -7.62 13.32
N GLY A 44 28.70 -6.34 12.94
CA GLY A 44 29.94 -5.69 12.50
C GLY A 44 29.77 -4.20 12.25
N GLU A 45 30.90 -3.51 12.13
CA GLU A 45 30.93 -2.07 11.82
C GLU A 45 31.00 -1.85 10.31
N ILE A 46 30.23 -0.89 9.79
CA ILE A 46 30.26 -0.53 8.37
C ILE A 46 31.67 -0.05 7.98
N ASP A 47 32.16 -0.58 6.87
CA ASP A 47 33.48 -0.29 6.29
C ASP A 47 33.33 0.17 4.83
N GLU A 48 32.55 1.23 4.64
CA GLU A 48 32.25 1.81 3.33
C GLU A 48 32.78 3.24 3.23
N SER A 49 32.90 3.74 2.01
CA SER A 49 33.34 5.12 1.77
C SER A 49 32.27 6.12 2.23
N GLN A 50 32.71 7.31 2.63
CA GLN A 50 31.79 8.41 2.98
C GLN A 50 30.90 8.75 1.77
N GLY A 51 29.63 9.04 2.04
CA GLY A 51 28.62 9.30 1.02
C GLY A 51 28.05 8.05 0.33
N SER A 52 28.45 6.83 0.73
CA SER A 52 27.88 5.60 0.16
C SER A 52 26.37 5.52 0.43
N LEU A 53 25.61 5.19 -0.61
CA LEU A 53 24.18 4.91 -0.50
C LEU A 53 23.96 3.51 0.06
N VAL A 54 23.36 3.45 1.25
CA VAL A 54 23.07 2.22 1.99
C VAL A 54 21.56 1.97 1.98
N LYS A 55 21.16 0.77 1.57
CA LYS A 55 19.79 0.27 1.63
C LYS A 55 19.66 -0.72 2.78
N ARG A 56 18.71 -0.48 3.67
CA ARG A 56 18.28 -1.44 4.70
C ARG A 56 17.03 -2.16 4.23
N VAL A 57 17.02 -3.49 4.34
CA VAL A 57 15.85 -4.33 4.09
C VAL A 57 15.49 -5.05 5.39
N TYR A 58 14.33 -4.72 5.92
CA TYR A 58 13.78 -5.37 7.10
C TYR A 58 12.70 -6.37 6.70
N LYS A 59 12.80 -7.59 7.22
CA LYS A 59 11.81 -8.64 6.98
C LYS A 59 11.19 -9.11 8.29
N ARG A 60 9.90 -9.40 8.24
CA ARG A 60 9.17 -10.09 9.31
C ARG A 60 8.46 -11.30 8.72
N ARG A 61 8.68 -12.49 9.30
CA ARG A 61 8.12 -13.78 8.83
C ARG A 61 8.34 -13.98 7.33
N ASN A 62 9.58 -13.78 6.88
CA ASN A 62 10.03 -13.90 5.49
C ASN A 62 9.39 -12.90 4.49
N LYS A 63 8.62 -11.91 4.96
CA LYS A 63 8.07 -10.84 4.12
C LYS A 63 8.84 -9.55 4.34
N VAL A 64 9.17 -8.83 3.27
CA VAL A 64 9.76 -7.48 3.36
C VAL A 64 8.70 -6.54 3.94
N VAL A 65 9.02 -5.89 5.06
CA VAL A 65 8.13 -4.97 5.76
C VAL A 65 8.55 -3.53 5.52
N SER A 66 9.85 -3.24 5.56
CA SER A 66 10.39 -1.93 5.22
C SER A 66 11.65 -2.04 4.37
N VAL A 67 11.80 -1.05 3.51
CA VAL A 67 13.03 -0.77 2.77
C VAL A 67 13.33 0.70 3.00
N GLU A 68 14.50 0.98 3.57
CA GLU A 68 14.93 2.34 3.91
C GLU A 68 16.29 2.62 3.29
N TYR A 69 16.57 3.90 3.04
CA TYR A 69 17.76 4.36 2.34
C TYR A 69 18.46 5.44 3.16
N PHE A 70 19.78 5.30 3.24
CA PHE A 70 20.64 6.13 4.06
C PHE A 70 21.91 6.52 3.30
N LEU A 71 22.52 7.62 3.70
CA LEU A 71 23.90 7.95 3.34
C LEU A 71 24.82 7.62 4.52
N PHE A 72 25.95 6.99 4.23
CA PHE A 72 26.97 6.74 5.24
C PHE A 72 27.84 7.99 5.44
N GLU A 73 27.69 8.65 6.58
CA GLU A 73 28.37 9.91 6.92
C GLU A 73 28.88 9.92 8.37
N GLY A 74 30.15 10.25 8.58
CA GLY A 74 30.74 10.44 9.92
C GLY A 74 30.51 9.26 10.86
N ASP A 75 30.65 8.04 10.33
CA ASP A 75 30.42 6.76 11.01
C ASP A 75 28.96 6.44 11.38
N THR A 76 28.00 7.17 10.81
CA THR A 76 26.56 6.98 11.01
C THR A 76 25.80 6.78 9.70
N LEU A 77 24.62 6.17 9.78
CA LEU A 77 23.65 6.16 8.69
C LEU A 77 22.70 7.34 8.86
N LYS A 78 22.75 8.30 7.94
CA LYS A 78 21.81 9.43 7.92
C LYS A 78 20.72 9.19 6.90
N ASP A 79 19.50 9.59 7.22
CA ASP A 79 18.38 9.50 6.29
C ASP A 79 18.70 10.23 4.99
N ILE A 80 18.33 9.60 3.87
CA ILE A 80 18.44 10.26 2.57
C ILE A 80 17.53 11.48 2.53
N GLN A 81 18.07 12.61 2.11
CA GLN A 81 17.28 13.83 1.92
C GLN A 81 16.41 13.69 0.67
N CYS A 82 15.13 14.01 0.82
CA CYS A 82 14.16 13.97 -0.27
C CYS A 82 13.46 15.31 -0.39
N SER A 83 13.37 15.82 -1.60
CA SER A 83 12.70 17.09 -1.91
C SER A 83 11.32 16.82 -2.51
N PRO A 84 10.28 17.60 -2.17
CA PRO A 84 8.98 17.47 -2.80
C PRO A 84 9.12 17.76 -4.31
N ARG A 85 8.53 16.90 -5.14
CA ARG A 85 8.61 17.01 -6.60
C ARG A 85 7.25 17.20 -7.26
N LEU A 86 6.26 16.43 -6.82
CA LEU A 86 4.93 16.45 -7.41
C LEU A 86 3.87 16.24 -6.34
N LYS A 87 2.90 17.15 -6.31
CA LYS A 87 1.73 17.06 -5.43
C LYS A 87 0.53 16.54 -6.22
N LEU A 88 -0.10 15.50 -5.69
CA LEU A 88 -1.28 14.84 -6.22
C LEU A 88 -2.43 14.97 -5.23
N SER A 89 -3.66 14.70 -5.67
CA SER A 89 -4.84 14.75 -4.80
C SER A 89 -4.79 13.71 -3.66
N TYR A 90 -3.99 12.65 -3.82
CA TYR A 90 -3.87 11.52 -2.90
C TYR A 90 -2.49 11.42 -2.22
N GLY A 91 -1.63 12.43 -2.36
CA GLY A 91 -0.36 12.49 -1.65
C GLY A 91 0.71 13.30 -2.38
N GLU A 92 1.90 13.35 -1.79
CA GLU A 92 3.04 14.06 -2.35
C GLU A 92 4.18 13.07 -2.64
N ILE A 93 4.77 13.21 -3.82
CA ILE A 93 5.94 12.45 -4.22
C ILE A 93 7.17 13.29 -3.92
N TYR A 94 8.09 12.68 -3.20
CA TYR A 94 9.40 13.23 -2.93
C TYR A 94 10.43 12.50 -3.79
N VAL A 95 11.44 13.22 -4.24
CA VAL A 95 12.58 12.66 -4.96
C VAL A 95 13.81 12.83 -4.08
N CYS A 96 14.47 11.72 -3.82
CA CYS A 96 15.72 11.65 -3.09
C CYS A 96 16.82 11.45 -4.13
N GLU A 97 17.48 12.54 -4.52
CA GLU A 97 18.57 12.50 -5.49
C GLU A 97 19.89 12.23 -4.77
N THR A 98 20.59 11.18 -5.20
CA THR A 98 21.98 10.93 -4.84
C THR A 98 22.86 11.04 -6.08
N ALA A 99 24.17 11.08 -5.90
CA ALA A 99 25.11 11.04 -7.02
C ALA A 99 24.98 9.78 -7.90
N SER A 100 24.38 8.69 -7.38
CA SER A 100 24.38 7.38 -8.03
C SER A 100 23.00 6.86 -8.42
N LEU A 101 21.95 7.26 -7.70
CA LEU A 101 20.58 6.81 -7.91
C LEU A 101 19.58 7.92 -7.58
N ARG A 102 18.46 7.88 -8.30
CA ARG A 102 17.24 8.61 -7.96
C ARG A 102 16.28 7.65 -7.28
N ILE A 103 15.86 7.96 -6.06
CA ILE A 103 14.88 7.17 -5.31
C ILE A 103 13.64 8.03 -5.12
N TYR A 104 12.47 7.47 -5.36
CA TYR A 104 11.20 8.14 -5.15
C TYR A 104 10.61 7.75 -3.80
N ARG A 105 9.99 8.68 -3.09
CA ARG A 105 9.27 8.41 -1.84
C ARG A 105 7.82 8.87 -1.95
N PHE A 106 6.89 7.98 -1.65
CA PHE A 106 5.46 8.25 -1.62
C PHE A 106 4.82 7.39 -0.52
N ASP A 107 3.94 7.97 0.30
CA ASP A 107 3.24 7.26 1.39
C ASP A 107 4.21 6.48 2.32
N ASN A 108 5.31 7.14 2.72
CA ASN A 108 6.39 6.56 3.55
C ASN A 108 7.06 5.30 2.97
N ARG A 109 6.90 5.04 1.68
CA ARG A 109 7.58 3.96 0.95
C ARG A 109 8.54 4.53 -0.07
N TYR A 110 9.62 3.81 -0.30
CA TYR A 110 10.64 4.15 -1.27
C TYR A 110 10.58 3.24 -2.50
N PHE A 111 10.87 3.82 -3.66
CA PHE A 111 10.83 3.16 -4.97
C PHE A 111 12.10 3.50 -5.74
N GLU A 112 12.80 2.48 -6.26
CA GLU A 112 14.04 2.66 -7.02
C GLU A 112 13.79 3.04 -8.48
N ASP A 113 12.56 2.85 -8.97
CA ASP A 113 12.18 3.13 -10.33
C ASP A 113 10.76 3.70 -10.42
N LYS A 114 10.51 4.42 -11.52
CA LYS A 114 9.26 5.11 -11.79
C LYS A 114 8.09 4.14 -12.02
N ASN A 115 8.33 2.96 -12.60
CA ASN A 115 7.27 2.00 -12.90
C ASN A 115 6.71 1.41 -11.61
N SER A 116 7.59 0.97 -10.70
CA SER A 116 7.19 0.46 -9.38
C SER A 116 6.40 1.51 -8.58
N LEU A 117 6.80 2.78 -8.65
CA LEU A 117 6.04 3.88 -8.03
C LEU A 117 4.65 4.03 -8.66
N MET A 118 4.56 4.08 -9.99
CA MET A 118 3.29 4.22 -10.70
C MET A 118 2.34 3.04 -10.41
N GLU A 119 2.84 1.81 -10.44
CA GLU A 119 2.06 0.61 -10.09
C GLU A 119 1.51 0.68 -8.66
N TYR A 120 2.33 1.12 -7.70
CA TYR A 120 1.88 1.30 -6.32
C TYR A 120 0.80 2.37 -6.20
N ILE A 121 0.99 3.53 -6.84
CA ILE A 121 0.03 4.63 -6.85
C ILE A 121 -1.30 4.16 -7.44
N ILE A 122 -1.28 3.59 -8.65
CA ILE A 122 -2.48 3.10 -9.35
C ILE A 122 -3.23 2.07 -8.48
N SER A 123 -2.50 1.10 -7.92
CA SER A 123 -3.08 0.08 -7.04
C SER A 123 -3.70 0.67 -5.77
N SER A 124 -3.06 1.69 -5.19
CA SER A 124 -3.54 2.34 -3.97
C SER A 124 -4.76 3.22 -4.24
N VAL A 125 -4.75 3.99 -5.32
CA VAL A 125 -5.91 4.78 -5.79
C VAL A 125 -7.10 3.85 -6.07
N ARG A 126 -6.88 2.77 -6.83
CA ARG A 126 -7.95 1.81 -7.16
C ARG A 126 -8.55 1.14 -5.92
N ARG A 127 -7.72 0.79 -4.92
CA ARG A 127 -8.19 0.24 -3.64
C ARG A 127 -9.03 1.25 -2.85
N ASN A 128 -8.60 2.51 -2.79
CA ASN A 128 -9.34 3.57 -2.11
C ASN A 128 -10.68 3.86 -2.80
N MET A 129 -10.70 3.94 -4.13
CA MET A 129 -11.93 4.09 -4.92
C MET A 129 -12.88 2.93 -4.68
N ARG A 130 -12.38 1.70 -4.79
CA ARG A 130 -13.19 0.52 -4.57
C ARG A 130 -13.83 0.54 -3.18
N SER A 131 -13.06 0.90 -2.14
CA SER A 131 -13.61 1.02 -0.79
C SER A 131 -14.68 2.12 -0.68
N ARG A 132 -14.54 3.24 -1.40
CA ARG A 132 -15.56 4.29 -1.43
C ARG A 132 -16.83 3.81 -2.12
N VAL A 133 -16.72 3.30 -3.36
CA VAL A 133 -17.85 2.81 -4.14
C VAL A 133 -18.56 1.64 -3.45
N GLU A 134 -17.81 0.72 -2.83
CA GLU A 134 -18.38 -0.38 -2.06
C GLU A 134 -19.23 0.12 -0.87
N ASN A 135 -18.83 1.22 -0.24
CA ASN A 135 -19.55 1.84 0.88
C ASN A 135 -20.62 2.85 0.46
N GLU A 136 -20.73 3.21 -0.83
CA GLU A 136 -21.86 3.98 -1.31
C GLU A 136 -23.16 3.19 -1.13
N THR A 137 -24.26 3.90 -0.88
CA THR A 137 -25.59 3.30 -0.87
C THR A 137 -26.23 3.41 -2.24
N ILE A 138 -27.02 2.39 -2.58
CA ILE A 138 -27.87 2.38 -3.77
C ILE A 138 -29.32 2.19 -3.34
N LYS A 139 -30.24 2.80 -4.10
CA LYS A 139 -31.67 2.58 -3.95
C LYS A 139 -32.14 1.54 -4.95
N LEU A 140 -32.77 0.49 -4.44
CA LEU A 140 -33.37 -0.58 -5.22
C LEU A 140 -34.86 -0.65 -4.90
N LYS A 141 -35.70 -0.88 -5.91
CA LYS A 141 -37.11 -1.14 -5.67
C LYS A 141 -37.29 -2.52 -5.04
N GLY A 142 -38.11 -2.59 -4.00
CA GLY A 142 -38.40 -3.84 -3.31
C GLY A 142 -39.74 -3.80 -2.58
N VAL A 143 -40.41 -4.94 -2.52
CA VAL A 143 -41.67 -5.08 -1.80
C VAL A 143 -41.37 -5.65 -0.41
N LEU A 144 -41.77 -4.94 0.65
CA LEU A 144 -41.69 -5.45 2.02
C LEU A 144 -42.72 -6.58 2.18
N GLU A 145 -42.24 -7.78 2.46
CA GLU A 145 -43.10 -8.95 2.72
C GLU A 145 -43.18 -9.28 4.22
N GLY A 146 -42.25 -8.78 5.03
CA GLY A 146 -42.25 -8.98 6.46
C GLY A 146 -41.18 -8.15 7.17
N GLU A 147 -41.38 -7.90 8.46
CA GLU A 147 -40.47 -7.13 9.28
C GLU A 147 -40.23 -7.83 10.62
N SER A 148 -38.99 -7.81 11.07
CA SER A 148 -38.58 -8.22 12.41
C SER A 148 -37.94 -7.03 13.12
N GLU A 149 -37.68 -7.19 14.42
CA GLU A 149 -36.97 -6.17 15.21
C GLU A 149 -35.63 -5.77 14.57
N LYS A 150 -34.91 -6.72 13.93
CA LYS A 150 -33.53 -6.51 13.45
C LYS A 150 -33.37 -6.47 11.93
N ALA A 151 -34.40 -6.83 11.15
CA ALA A 151 -34.28 -6.98 9.70
C ALA A 151 -35.61 -6.85 8.97
N TYR A 152 -35.53 -6.44 7.70
CA TYR A 152 -36.61 -6.41 6.73
C TYR A 152 -36.53 -7.63 5.80
N LEU A 153 -37.66 -8.31 5.55
CA LEU A 153 -37.78 -9.29 4.48
C LEU A 153 -38.29 -8.58 3.22
N ILE A 154 -37.41 -8.40 2.25
CA ILE A 154 -37.72 -7.69 1.01
C ILE A 154 -37.69 -8.67 -0.15
N LYS A 155 -38.70 -8.61 -1.01
CA LYS A 155 -38.69 -9.22 -2.33
C LYS A 155 -38.19 -8.21 -3.36
N PHE A 156 -37.00 -8.48 -3.89
CA PHE A 156 -36.48 -7.88 -5.12
C PHE A 156 -36.90 -8.79 -6.27
N ASP A 157 -37.27 -8.27 -7.45
CA ASP A 157 -37.77 -8.99 -8.65
C ASP A 157 -37.95 -10.53 -8.49
N ASN A 158 -36.85 -11.29 -8.52
CA ASN A 158 -36.83 -12.75 -8.45
C ASN A 158 -36.19 -13.35 -7.17
N LYS A 159 -35.89 -12.54 -6.14
CA LYS A 159 -35.19 -12.96 -4.93
C LYS A 159 -35.78 -12.32 -3.67
N LYS A 160 -36.07 -13.15 -2.66
CA LYS A 160 -36.40 -12.71 -1.30
C LYS A 160 -35.13 -12.66 -0.46
N LEU A 161 -34.93 -11.57 0.27
CA LEU A 161 -33.73 -11.34 1.05
C LEU A 161 -34.07 -10.68 2.39
N TRP A 162 -33.47 -11.20 3.46
CA TRP A 162 -33.42 -10.50 4.73
C TRP A 162 -32.32 -9.45 4.71
N VAL A 163 -32.71 -8.19 4.87
CA VAL A 163 -31.82 -7.04 4.95
C VAL A 163 -31.78 -6.56 6.40
N PRO A 164 -30.64 -6.69 7.10
CA PRO A 164 -30.51 -6.15 8.46
C PRO A 164 -30.72 -4.63 8.49
N LYS A 165 -31.44 -4.12 9.51
CA LYS A 165 -31.67 -2.68 9.71
C LYS A 165 -30.36 -1.91 9.94
N SER A 166 -29.31 -2.59 10.40
CA SER A 166 -27.96 -2.03 10.56
C SER A 166 -27.21 -1.88 9.24
N ILE A 167 -27.71 -2.49 8.15
CA ILE A 167 -27.08 -2.48 6.83
C ILE A 167 -27.88 -1.62 5.86
N GLY A 168 -29.21 -1.60 5.94
CA GLY A 168 -30.03 -0.84 5.00
C GLY A 168 -31.34 -0.34 5.60
N ILE A 169 -31.93 0.62 4.90
CA ILE A 169 -33.15 1.32 5.29
C ILE A 169 -34.23 1.03 4.23
N TYR A 170 -35.42 0.64 4.69
CA TYR A 170 -36.60 0.57 3.83
C TYR A 170 -37.36 1.90 3.92
N TYR A 171 -37.77 2.43 2.77
CA TYR A 171 -38.60 3.62 2.66
C TYR A 171 -40.02 3.23 2.27
N ASP A 172 -41.00 3.98 2.79
CA ASP A 172 -42.42 3.78 2.49
C ASP A 172 -42.75 3.96 0.99
N SER A 173 -41.85 4.57 0.21
CA SER A 173 -41.93 4.65 -1.25
C SER A 173 -41.76 3.30 -1.97
N GLY A 174 -41.43 2.23 -1.25
CA GLY A 174 -41.08 0.93 -1.83
C GLY A 174 -39.61 0.82 -2.26
N ASP A 175 -38.77 1.77 -1.83
CA ASP A 175 -37.34 1.74 -2.10
C ASP A 175 -36.56 1.20 -0.88
N VAL A 176 -35.51 0.45 -1.16
CA VAL A 176 -34.53 -0.03 -0.18
C VAL A 176 -33.20 0.60 -0.48
N GLU A 177 -32.62 1.25 0.52
CA GLU A 177 -31.26 1.77 0.44
C GLU A 177 -30.30 0.84 1.18
N ILE A 178 -29.35 0.28 0.43
CA ILE A 178 -28.33 -0.65 0.92
C ILE A 178 -26.95 -0.32 0.33
N PRO A 179 -25.85 -0.66 1.02
CA PRO A 179 -24.50 -0.53 0.49
C PRO A 179 -24.30 -1.36 -0.79
N VAL A 180 -23.53 -0.82 -1.73
CA VAL A 180 -23.14 -1.49 -2.98
C VAL A 180 -22.51 -2.85 -2.70
N TRP A 181 -21.62 -2.97 -1.70
CA TRP A 181 -21.00 -4.26 -1.35
C TRP A 181 -22.03 -5.32 -0.96
N PHE A 182 -23.10 -4.92 -0.27
CA PHE A 182 -24.14 -5.84 0.18
C PHE A 182 -25.02 -6.24 -1.00
N ALA A 183 -25.40 -5.28 -1.84
CA ALA A 183 -26.14 -5.53 -3.06
C ALA A 183 -25.37 -6.47 -4.02
N GLU A 184 -24.07 -6.25 -4.24
CA GLU A 184 -23.22 -7.08 -5.08
C GLU A 184 -23.07 -8.49 -4.52
N LYS A 185 -22.79 -8.62 -3.21
CA LYS A 185 -22.68 -9.92 -2.53
C LYS A 185 -23.96 -10.73 -2.65
N GLN A 186 -25.11 -10.06 -2.69
CA GLN A 186 -26.42 -10.69 -2.83
C GLN A 186 -26.87 -10.84 -4.28
N GLY A 187 -26.05 -10.44 -5.26
CA GLY A 187 -26.37 -10.53 -6.69
C GLY A 187 -27.52 -9.63 -7.12
N LEU A 188 -27.79 -8.56 -6.37
CA LEU A 188 -28.83 -7.56 -6.70
C LEU A 188 -28.35 -6.55 -7.75
N ILE A 189 -27.04 -6.41 -7.91
CA ILE A 189 -26.38 -5.64 -8.97
C ILE A 189 -25.27 -6.49 -9.61
N SER A 190 -24.94 -6.20 -10.86
CA SER A 190 -23.85 -6.91 -11.53
C SER A 190 -22.49 -6.36 -11.10
N LYS A 191 -21.47 -7.25 -11.03
CA LYS A 191 -20.08 -6.83 -10.80
C LYS A 191 -19.59 -5.80 -11.84
N ARG A 192 -20.12 -5.93 -13.06
CA ARG A 192 -19.78 -5.07 -14.21
C ARG A 192 -20.24 -3.64 -14.00
N ASP A 193 -21.37 -3.42 -13.34
CA ASP A 193 -21.89 -2.07 -13.05
C ASP A 193 -21.01 -1.37 -12.00
N ASN A 194 -20.55 -2.11 -10.99
CA ASN A 194 -19.62 -1.61 -9.98
C ASN A 194 -18.24 -1.28 -10.60
N GLU A 195 -17.70 -2.19 -11.42
CA GLU A 195 -16.46 -1.94 -12.16
C GLU A 195 -16.56 -0.73 -13.09
N THR A 196 -17.73 -0.50 -13.71
CA THR A 196 -17.94 0.66 -14.59
C THR A 196 -17.92 1.97 -13.81
N LYS A 197 -18.48 2.01 -12.60
CA LYS A 197 -18.37 3.17 -11.69
C LYS A 197 -16.93 3.41 -11.24
N VAL A 198 -16.23 2.38 -10.79
CA VAL A 198 -14.81 2.50 -10.41
C VAL A 198 -13.96 2.99 -11.59
N ASN A 199 -14.23 2.49 -12.80
CA ASN A 199 -13.51 2.89 -14.01
C ASN A 199 -13.83 4.34 -14.44
N SER A 200 -15.06 4.83 -14.23
CA SER A 200 -15.41 6.22 -14.57
C SER A 200 -14.79 7.22 -13.60
N GLU A 201 -14.69 6.87 -12.31
CA GLU A 201 -13.91 7.65 -11.34
C GLU A 201 -12.41 7.62 -11.67
N TYR A 202 -11.89 6.47 -12.08
CA TYR A 202 -10.49 6.31 -12.49
C TYR A 202 -10.13 7.23 -13.68
N LYS A 203 -11.01 7.37 -14.67
CA LYS A 203 -10.81 8.27 -15.82
C LYS A 203 -10.63 9.74 -15.42
N LYS A 204 -11.31 10.21 -14.37
CA LYS A 204 -11.13 11.58 -13.86
C LYS A 204 -9.73 11.80 -13.27
N MET A 205 -9.04 10.72 -12.89
CA MET A 205 -7.69 10.75 -12.33
C MET A 205 -6.61 10.38 -13.34
N GLU A 206 -6.99 10.01 -14.56
CA GLU A 206 -6.07 9.69 -15.65
C GLU A 206 -5.15 10.88 -15.97
N GLU A 207 -5.66 12.12 -15.84
CA GLU A 207 -4.85 13.34 -15.98
C GLU A 207 -3.74 13.43 -14.91
N GLU A 208 -4.05 13.17 -13.63
CA GLU A 208 -3.04 13.16 -12.57
C GLU A 208 -2.03 12.02 -12.73
N ILE A 209 -2.46 10.85 -13.23
CA ILE A 209 -1.58 9.73 -13.54
C ILE A 209 -0.69 10.06 -14.74
N ASN A 210 -1.22 10.72 -15.76
CA ASN A 210 -0.44 11.15 -16.92
C ASN A 210 0.63 12.17 -16.52
N ARG A 211 0.34 13.06 -15.57
CA ARG A 211 1.35 13.97 -15.00
C ARG A 211 2.52 13.21 -14.37
N LEU A 212 2.31 12.04 -13.76
CA LEU A 212 3.41 11.18 -13.29
C LEU A 212 4.35 10.81 -14.45
N ILE A 213 3.81 10.46 -15.62
CA ILE A 213 4.58 10.00 -16.78
C ILE A 213 5.48 11.13 -17.33
N PHE A 214 5.04 12.39 -17.26
CA PHE A 214 5.77 13.51 -17.87
C PHE A 214 6.56 14.38 -16.88
N GLU A 215 6.15 14.49 -15.62
CA GLU A 215 6.73 15.46 -14.66
C GLU A 215 7.77 14.85 -13.69
N LEU A 216 7.78 13.52 -13.53
CA LEU A 216 8.79 12.75 -12.76
C LEU A 216 9.95 12.28 -13.63
#